data_AF-F3Z9Q3-F1
#
_entry.id   AF-F3Z9Q3-F1
#
_cell.length_a   1.000
_cell.length_b   1.000
_cell.length_c   1.000
_cell.angle_alpha   90.00
_cell.angle_beta   90.00
_cell.angle_gamma   90.00
#
_symmetry.space_group_name_H-M   'P 1'
#
loop_
_entity.id
_entity.type
_entity.pdbx_description
1 polymer ?
#
loop_
_entity_poly.entity_id
_entity_poly.type
_entity_poly.pdbx_seq_one_letter_code
_entity_poly.pdbx_strand_id
1 'polypeptide(L)'
;MSDLLWDDVQCFFDLDLMGSLPDVRVPNASVEDWQMVLDLVAEKGWKCQYSEGETVLPVPRAEAVLSRPVETECPGLRVWPAADVLVIFSFHAVDEVDFDIDLRELQSQDRLDVLCGLFREIGRRLGKPVLMDPEGEYGHPVIGFDVEADRVVLLAGPQLR
;
A
#
# COMPACT_ATOMS: atom_id res chain seq x y z
N MET A 1 9.62 6.27 18.57
CA MET A 1 8.45 5.57 19.14
C MET A 1 7.76 4.89 17.98
N SER A 2 7.33 3.64 18.15
CA SER A 2 6.51 2.92 17.18
C SER A 2 5.17 3.64 17.02
N ASP A 3 4.63 3.68 15.80
CA ASP A 3 3.33 4.32 15.56
C ASP A 3 2.19 3.56 16.21
N LEU A 4 2.25 2.23 16.08
CA LEU A 4 1.33 1.25 16.61
C LEU A 4 2.14 0.17 17.35
N LEU A 5 1.53 -0.43 18.37
CA LEU A 5 2.08 -1.59 19.06
C LEU A 5 1.34 -2.83 18.58
N TRP A 6 2.10 -3.89 18.27
CA TRP A 6 1.57 -5.15 17.77
C TRP A 6 0.46 -5.70 18.66
N ASP A 7 0.67 -5.71 19.97
CA ASP A 7 -0.30 -6.25 20.92
C ASP A 7 -1.66 -5.53 20.86
N ASP A 8 -1.68 -4.25 20.48
CA ASP A 8 -2.90 -3.44 20.36
C ASP A 8 -3.64 -3.67 19.03
N VAL A 9 -2.93 -4.08 17.97
CA VAL A 9 -3.48 -4.11 16.60
C VAL A 9 -3.43 -5.47 15.90
N GLN A 10 -2.83 -6.50 16.51
CA GLN A 10 -2.66 -7.84 15.90
C GLN A 10 -3.97 -8.46 15.39
N CYS A 11 -5.13 -8.08 15.94
CA CYS A 11 -6.43 -8.52 15.43
C CYS A 11 -6.69 -8.08 13.97
N PHE A 12 -6.14 -6.93 13.54
CA PHE A 12 -6.18 -6.45 12.15
C PHE A 12 -5.09 -7.07 11.26
N PHE A 13 -4.47 -8.15 11.71
CA PHE A 13 -3.54 -8.97 10.93
C PHE A 13 -4.01 -10.43 10.86
N ASP A 14 -5.26 -10.68 11.28
CA ASP A 14 -5.96 -11.94 11.15
C ASP A 14 -6.52 -12.10 9.72
N LEU A 15 -6.20 -13.23 9.08
CA LEU A 15 -6.55 -13.48 7.68
C LEU A 15 -8.06 -13.71 7.46
N ASP A 16 -8.77 -14.19 8.48
CA ASP A 16 -10.22 -14.40 8.39
C ASP A 16 -10.98 -13.06 8.53
N LEU A 17 -10.38 -12.09 9.24
CA LEU A 17 -10.96 -10.76 9.41
C LEU A 17 -10.61 -9.81 8.25
N MET A 18 -9.34 -9.78 7.86
CA MET A 18 -8.80 -8.76 6.93
C MET A 18 -8.58 -9.27 5.50
N GLY A 19 -8.72 -10.57 5.27
CA GLY A 19 -8.28 -11.22 4.04
C GLY A 19 -6.77 -11.50 4.03
N SER A 20 -6.27 -12.04 2.92
CA SER A 20 -4.83 -12.27 2.76
C SER A 20 -4.11 -11.06 2.19
N LEU A 21 -4.84 -10.27 1.39
CA LEU A 21 -4.36 -9.10 0.67
C LEU A 21 -5.33 -7.94 0.93
N PRO A 22 -5.33 -7.35 2.14
CA PRO A 22 -6.11 -6.14 2.42
C PRO A 22 -5.76 -5.04 1.44
N ASP A 23 -6.79 -4.31 1.02
CA ASP A 23 -6.66 -3.22 0.07
C ASP A 23 -6.04 -2.00 0.77
N VAL A 24 -4.97 -1.45 0.22
CA VAL A 24 -4.38 -0.20 0.68
C VAL A 24 -4.46 0.85 -0.42
N ARG A 25 -4.88 2.06 -0.05
CA ARG A 25 -5.10 3.13 -1.00
C ARG A 25 -4.66 4.51 -0.53
N VAL A 26 -4.29 5.35 -1.49
CA VAL A 26 -4.15 6.80 -1.32
C VAL A 26 -5.25 7.47 -2.15
N PRO A 27 -6.34 7.95 -1.53
CA PRO A 27 -7.45 8.54 -2.25
C PRO A 27 -7.11 9.93 -2.80
N ASN A 28 -7.86 10.37 -3.81
CA ASN A 28 -7.68 11.66 -4.48
C ASN A 28 -6.25 11.83 -5.03
N ALA A 29 -5.69 10.75 -5.56
CA ALA A 29 -4.41 10.74 -6.24
C ALA A 29 -4.50 11.39 -7.64
N SER A 30 -3.37 11.42 -8.31
CA SER A 30 -3.21 11.92 -9.66
C SER A 30 -2.06 11.16 -10.33
N VAL A 31 -1.87 11.37 -11.64
CA VAL A 31 -0.72 10.83 -12.37
C VAL A 31 0.61 11.29 -11.74
N GLU A 32 0.66 12.52 -11.21
CA GLU A 32 1.86 13.05 -10.56
C GLU A 32 2.14 12.32 -9.24
N ASP A 33 1.11 12.03 -8.44
CA ASP A 33 1.25 11.25 -7.21
C ASP A 33 1.77 9.84 -7.49
N TRP A 34 1.23 9.17 -8.51
CA TRP A 34 1.74 7.89 -8.97
C TRP A 34 3.22 7.98 -9.38
N GLN A 35 3.61 9.03 -10.10
CA GLN A 35 5.02 9.24 -10.45
C GLN A 35 5.89 9.42 -9.20
N MET A 36 5.42 10.18 -8.20
CA MET A 36 6.13 10.38 -6.94
C MET A 36 6.31 9.07 -6.15
N VAL A 37 5.38 8.12 -6.24
CA VAL A 37 5.53 6.77 -5.67
C VAL A 37 6.60 5.98 -6.41
N LEU A 38 6.62 6.00 -7.75
CA LEU A 38 7.67 5.35 -8.53
C LEU A 38 9.05 5.91 -8.21
N ASP A 39 9.15 7.24 -8.10
CA ASP A 39 10.38 7.94 -7.75
C ASP A 39 10.82 7.57 -6.32
N LEU A 40 9.88 7.48 -5.37
CA LEU A 40 10.14 7.02 -4.00
C LEU A 40 10.73 5.60 -3.98
N VAL A 41 10.15 4.65 -4.72
CA VAL A 41 10.65 3.27 -4.82
C VAL A 41 12.11 3.26 -5.31
N ALA A 42 12.42 4.05 -6.34
CA ALA A 42 13.75 4.16 -6.90
C ALA A 42 14.73 4.83 -5.90
N GLU A 43 14.34 5.93 -5.26
CA GLU A 43 15.15 6.68 -4.29
C GLU A 43 15.49 5.84 -3.05
N LYS A 44 14.54 5.02 -2.58
CA LYS A 44 14.76 4.10 -1.45
C LYS A 44 15.60 2.89 -1.84
N GLY A 45 15.84 2.68 -3.13
CA GLY A 45 16.56 1.51 -3.65
C GLY A 45 15.83 0.21 -3.35
N TRP A 46 14.50 0.25 -3.19
CA TRP A 46 13.71 -0.95 -2.97
C TRP A 46 13.75 -1.83 -4.20
N LYS A 47 13.89 -3.13 -3.98
CA LYS A 47 13.75 -4.10 -5.06
C LYS A 47 12.33 -3.96 -5.61
N CYS A 48 12.20 -3.91 -6.93
CA CYS A 48 10.91 -3.88 -7.58
C CYS A 48 10.90 -4.69 -8.88
N GLN A 49 9.70 -5.04 -9.32
CA GLN A 49 9.45 -5.76 -10.56
C GLN A 49 8.12 -5.28 -11.15
N TYR A 50 8.19 -4.65 -12.31
CA TYR A 50 7.02 -4.26 -13.08
C TYR A 50 6.66 -5.36 -14.07
N SER A 51 5.37 -5.65 -14.20
CA SER A 51 4.86 -6.65 -15.14
C SER A 51 3.56 -6.23 -15.79
N GLU A 52 3.44 -6.61 -17.06
CA GLU A 52 2.20 -6.57 -17.83
C GLU A 52 1.81 -8.01 -18.12
N GLY A 53 0.84 -8.52 -17.34
CA GLY A 53 0.58 -9.94 -17.23
C GLY A 53 1.80 -10.73 -16.81
N GLU A 54 2.13 -11.77 -17.56
CA GLU A 54 3.29 -12.62 -17.28
C GLU A 54 4.62 -11.99 -17.75
N THR A 55 4.58 -10.86 -18.46
CA THR A 55 5.79 -10.25 -19.05
C THR A 55 6.41 -9.23 -18.11
N VAL A 56 7.67 -9.45 -17.74
CA VAL A 56 8.46 -8.53 -16.92
C VAL A 56 9.12 -7.47 -17.80
N LEU A 57 8.93 -6.20 -17.44
CA LEU A 57 9.42 -5.05 -18.21
C LEU A 57 10.13 -4.04 -17.30
N PRO A 58 10.93 -3.11 -17.86
CA PRO A 58 11.42 -1.96 -17.11
C PRO A 58 10.25 -1.12 -16.58
N VAL A 59 10.41 -0.54 -15.40
CA VAL A 59 9.40 0.35 -14.80
C VAL A 59 9.20 1.58 -15.71
N PRO A 60 8.00 1.81 -16.27
CA PRO A 60 7.71 2.95 -17.12
C PRO A 60 7.44 4.21 -16.28
N ARG A 61 7.23 5.36 -16.94
CA ARG A 61 6.64 6.54 -16.28
C ARG A 61 5.18 6.29 -15.93
N ALA A 62 4.69 6.93 -14.86
CA ALA A 62 3.29 6.79 -14.42
C ALA A 62 2.29 7.14 -15.54
N GLU A 63 2.54 8.23 -16.27
CA GLU A 63 1.69 8.64 -17.41
C GLU A 63 1.60 7.56 -18.50
N ALA A 64 2.71 6.89 -18.81
CA ALA A 64 2.74 5.88 -19.86
C ALA A 64 1.93 4.64 -19.46
N VAL A 65 1.98 4.23 -18.19
CA VAL A 65 1.20 3.07 -17.70
C VAL A 65 -0.28 3.41 -17.51
N LEU A 66 -0.60 4.58 -16.93
CA LEU A 66 -1.97 5.00 -16.64
C LEU A 66 -2.76 5.44 -17.88
N SER A 67 -2.08 5.77 -19.00
CA SER A 67 -2.73 6.09 -20.27
C SER A 67 -3.10 4.86 -21.11
N ARG A 68 -2.79 3.66 -20.62
CA ARG A 68 -3.13 2.41 -21.33
C ARG A 68 -4.65 2.20 -21.39
N PRO A 69 -5.17 1.57 -22.46
CA PRO A 69 -6.59 1.28 -22.55
C PRO A 69 -7.06 0.37 -21.42
N VAL A 70 -8.26 0.66 -20.88
CA VAL A 70 -8.86 -0.05 -19.74
C VAL A 70 -9.15 -1.52 -20.05
N GLU A 71 -9.30 -1.87 -21.33
CA GLU A 71 -9.52 -3.25 -21.79
C GLU A 71 -8.25 -4.11 -21.79
N THR A 72 -7.08 -3.50 -21.53
CA THR A 72 -5.83 -4.25 -21.37
C THR A 72 -5.68 -4.74 -19.93
N GLU A 73 -4.93 -5.83 -19.77
CA GLU A 73 -4.63 -6.36 -18.44
C GLU A 73 -3.99 -5.27 -17.55
N CYS A 74 -4.47 -5.19 -16.30
CA CYS A 74 -3.96 -4.22 -15.34
C CYS A 74 -2.49 -4.52 -15.05
N PRO A 75 -1.57 -3.58 -15.36
CA PRO A 75 -0.19 -3.73 -14.99
C PRO A 75 -0.02 -3.70 -13.47
N GLY A 76 0.99 -4.42 -12.99
CA GLY A 76 1.33 -4.52 -11.58
C GLY A 76 2.80 -4.14 -11.34
N LEU A 77 3.06 -3.50 -10.19
CA LEU A 77 4.41 -3.25 -9.70
C LEU A 77 4.57 -3.91 -8.32
N ARG A 78 5.37 -4.96 -8.28
CA ARG A 78 5.76 -5.63 -7.04
C ARG A 78 6.95 -4.89 -6.44
N VAL A 79 6.88 -4.54 -5.16
CA VAL A 79 7.92 -3.81 -4.43
C VAL A 79 8.22 -4.52 -3.12
N TRP A 80 9.50 -4.58 -2.74
CA TRP A 80 9.94 -5.18 -1.48
C TRP A 80 10.61 -4.11 -0.59
N PRO A 81 9.86 -3.43 0.30
CA PRO A 81 10.41 -2.42 1.21
C PRO A 81 11.35 -3.01 2.28
N ALA A 82 11.19 -4.31 2.58
CA ALA A 82 12.09 -5.09 3.42
C ALA A 82 12.20 -6.53 2.87
N ALA A 83 13.15 -7.31 3.38
CA ALA A 83 13.26 -8.73 3.02
C ALA A 83 11.95 -9.46 3.37
N ASP A 84 11.38 -10.17 2.40
CA ASP A 84 10.14 -10.94 2.55
C ASP A 84 8.93 -10.11 2.99
N VAL A 85 8.87 -8.83 2.62
CA VAL A 85 7.64 -8.02 2.68
C VAL A 85 7.35 -7.55 1.26
N LEU A 86 6.22 -7.97 0.72
CA LEU A 86 5.77 -7.69 -0.63
C LEU A 86 4.61 -6.70 -0.60
N VAL A 87 4.72 -5.68 -1.44
CA VAL A 87 3.67 -4.73 -1.78
C VAL A 87 3.38 -4.86 -3.26
N ILE A 88 2.11 -4.93 -3.65
CA ILE A 88 1.69 -5.08 -5.05
C ILE A 88 0.89 -3.85 -5.43
N PHE A 89 1.51 -2.88 -6.10
CA PHE A 89 0.80 -1.74 -6.66
C PHE A 89 0.08 -2.11 -7.94
N SER A 90 -1.16 -1.69 -8.06
CA SER A 90 -2.01 -1.98 -9.21
C SER A 90 -2.45 -0.68 -9.86
N PHE A 91 -2.10 -0.47 -11.13
CA PHE A 91 -2.39 0.78 -11.85
C PHE A 91 -3.84 0.78 -12.39
N HIS A 92 -4.81 0.61 -11.50
CA HIS A 92 -6.23 0.51 -11.85
C HIS A 92 -6.87 1.84 -12.18
N ALA A 93 -6.51 2.89 -11.43
CA ALA A 93 -7.14 4.19 -11.51
C ALA A 93 -6.10 5.33 -11.38
N VAL A 94 -6.42 6.47 -11.97
CA VAL A 94 -5.56 7.67 -11.91
C VAL A 94 -5.75 8.42 -10.59
N ASP A 95 -6.98 8.41 -10.08
CA ASP A 95 -7.44 9.17 -8.92
C ASP A 95 -7.27 8.43 -7.59
N GLU A 96 -6.67 7.24 -7.62
CA GLU A 96 -6.30 6.47 -6.44
C GLU A 96 -4.97 5.73 -6.68
N VAL A 97 -4.08 5.75 -5.69
CA VAL A 97 -2.93 4.83 -5.67
C VAL A 97 -3.33 3.59 -4.91
N ASP A 98 -3.53 2.49 -5.61
CA ASP A 98 -3.97 1.21 -5.03
C ASP A 98 -2.82 0.21 -4.94
N PHE A 99 -2.76 -0.48 -3.81
CA PHE A 99 -1.82 -1.57 -3.59
C PHE A 99 -2.26 -2.55 -2.51
N ASP A 100 -1.84 -3.79 -2.67
CA ASP A 100 -2.07 -4.85 -1.69
C ASP A 100 -0.80 -5.14 -0.90
N ILE A 101 -0.96 -5.67 0.32
CA ILE A 101 0.14 -6.18 1.12
C ILE A 101 -0.20 -7.58 1.64
N ASP A 102 0.77 -8.50 1.61
CA ASP A 102 0.57 -9.86 2.11
C ASP A 102 0.62 -9.91 3.65
N LEU A 103 -0.54 -10.09 4.29
CA LEU A 103 -0.60 -10.14 5.76
C LEU A 103 0.14 -11.35 6.36
N ARG A 104 0.36 -12.42 5.59
CA ARG A 104 1.14 -13.58 6.08
C ARG A 104 2.59 -13.20 6.37
N GLU A 105 3.08 -12.15 5.73
CA GLU A 105 4.44 -11.62 5.89
C GLU A 105 4.54 -10.60 7.04
N LEU A 106 3.40 -10.17 7.60
CA LEU A 106 3.31 -9.07 8.58
C LEU A 106 3.01 -9.51 10.02
N GLN A 107 3.52 -10.66 10.43
CA GLN A 107 3.14 -11.31 11.71
C GLN A 107 4.10 -11.04 12.88
N SER A 108 4.46 -9.77 13.13
CA SER A 108 5.22 -9.35 14.32
C SER A 108 5.32 -7.82 14.45
N GLN A 109 5.80 -7.32 15.59
CA GLN A 109 6.12 -5.89 15.77
C GLN A 109 7.10 -5.36 14.72
N ASP A 110 8.21 -6.06 14.46
CA ASP A 110 9.21 -5.61 13.48
C ASP A 110 8.60 -5.50 12.07
N ARG A 111 7.66 -6.40 11.73
CA ARG A 111 6.96 -6.35 10.44
C ARG A 111 5.90 -5.26 10.40
N LEU A 112 5.17 -5.04 11.49
CA LEU A 112 4.27 -3.90 11.65
C LEU A 112 5.02 -2.57 11.51
N ASP A 113 6.23 -2.48 12.05
CA ASP A 113 7.07 -1.28 11.93
C ASP A 113 7.49 -1.02 10.47
N VAL A 114 7.71 -2.07 9.68
CA VAL A 114 7.94 -1.95 8.21
C VAL A 114 6.70 -1.40 7.52
N LEU A 115 5.51 -1.95 7.81
CA LEU A 115 4.23 -1.45 7.27
C LEU A 115 4.04 0.03 7.61
N CYS A 116 4.19 0.39 8.89
CA CYS A 116 4.05 1.77 9.34
C CYS A 116 5.10 2.68 8.67
N GLY A 117 6.32 2.19 8.49
CA GLY A 117 7.39 2.86 7.74
C GLY A 117 6.96 3.17 6.31
N LEU A 118 6.48 2.17 5.58
CA LEU A 118 5.99 2.32 4.22
C LEU A 118 4.88 3.38 4.12
N PHE A 119 3.87 3.29 5.00
CA PHE A 119 2.73 4.22 5.01
C PHE A 119 3.19 5.65 5.26
N ARG A 120 4.10 5.87 6.21
CA ARG A 120 4.69 7.20 6.44
C ARG A 120 5.46 7.71 5.23
N GLU A 121 6.27 6.88 4.60
CA GLU A 121 7.09 7.29 3.45
C GLU A 121 6.21 7.72 2.26
N ILE A 122 5.16 6.95 1.96
CA ILE A 122 4.17 7.27 0.92
C ILE A 122 3.36 8.51 1.33
N GLY A 123 2.75 8.48 2.51
CA GLY A 123 1.86 9.55 2.97
C GLY A 123 2.56 10.90 3.10
N ARG A 124 3.80 10.94 3.59
CA ARG A 124 4.62 12.16 3.62
C ARG A 124 5.01 12.64 2.24
N ARG A 125 5.40 11.73 1.35
CA ARG A 125 5.77 12.07 -0.03
C ARG A 125 4.61 12.78 -0.74
N LEU A 126 3.40 12.26 -0.56
CA LEU A 126 2.21 12.75 -1.26
C LEU A 126 1.47 13.85 -0.49
N GLY A 127 1.72 14.00 0.82
CA GLY A 127 0.95 14.86 1.70
C GLY A 127 -0.51 14.39 1.84
N LYS A 128 -0.72 13.07 1.80
CA LYS A 128 -2.05 12.43 1.71
C LYS A 128 -2.18 11.26 2.68
N PRO A 129 -3.40 10.93 3.13
CA PRO A 129 -3.61 9.75 3.95
C PRO A 129 -3.33 8.47 3.15
N VAL A 130 -2.83 7.45 3.83
CA VAL A 130 -2.71 6.08 3.32
C VAL A 130 -3.66 5.23 4.14
N LEU A 131 -4.62 4.56 3.50
CA LEU A 131 -5.73 3.90 4.18
C LEU A 131 -5.68 2.41 3.87
N MET A 132 -5.82 1.55 4.89
CA MET A 132 -5.93 0.10 4.74
C MET A 132 -7.32 -0.37 5.14
N ASP A 133 -8.01 -0.99 4.20
CA ASP A 133 -9.32 -1.60 4.31
C ASP A 133 -9.18 -3.14 4.36
N PRO A 134 -10.09 -3.89 4.99
CA PRO A 134 -10.17 -5.34 4.79
C PRO A 134 -10.36 -5.66 3.30
N GLU A 135 -9.81 -6.78 2.82
CA GLU A 135 -9.88 -7.21 1.43
C GLU A 135 -11.33 -7.23 0.91
N GLY A 136 -11.62 -6.39 -0.07
CA GLY A 136 -12.94 -6.22 -0.69
C GLY A 136 -13.95 -5.39 0.12
N GLU A 137 -13.61 -4.87 1.30
CA GLU A 137 -14.48 -4.02 2.13
C GLU A 137 -14.15 -2.51 1.97
N TYR A 138 -14.08 -2.04 0.72
CA TYR A 138 -13.71 -0.66 0.37
C TYR A 138 -14.50 0.42 1.13
N GLY A 139 -13.79 1.40 1.70
CA GLY A 139 -14.40 2.55 2.38
C GLY A 139 -14.60 2.36 3.89
N HIS A 140 -14.03 1.30 4.47
CA HIS A 140 -14.05 0.98 5.88
C HIS A 140 -12.63 0.84 6.46
N PRO A 141 -11.79 1.89 6.41
CA PRO A 141 -10.38 1.74 6.73
C PRO A 141 -10.19 1.54 8.23
N VAL A 142 -9.34 0.58 8.58
CA VAL A 142 -9.06 0.21 9.98
C VAL A 142 -7.73 0.77 10.47
N ILE A 143 -6.73 0.87 9.60
CA ILE A 143 -5.41 1.42 9.87
C ILE A 143 -5.09 2.44 8.79
N GLY A 144 -4.45 3.55 9.14
CA GLY A 144 -3.97 4.47 8.13
C GLY A 144 -2.98 5.52 8.63
N PHE A 145 -2.29 6.15 7.69
CA PHE A 145 -1.44 7.31 7.94
C PHE A 145 -2.29 8.57 8.07
N ASP A 146 -2.20 9.22 9.22
CA ASP A 146 -2.79 10.53 9.48
C ASP A 146 -1.76 11.62 9.16
N VAL A 147 -2.13 12.51 8.23
CA VAL A 147 -1.24 13.56 7.71
C VAL A 147 -0.94 14.62 8.77
N GLU A 148 -1.93 14.99 9.59
CA GLU A 148 -1.79 16.05 10.59
C GLU A 148 -0.97 15.59 11.79
N ALA A 149 -1.18 14.34 12.22
CA ALA A 149 -0.43 13.71 13.29
C ALA A 149 0.93 13.15 12.84
N ASP A 150 1.17 13.08 11.53
CA ASP A 150 2.38 12.56 10.88
C ASP A 150 2.77 11.15 11.37
N ARG A 151 1.75 10.29 11.52
CA ARG A 151 1.88 8.93 12.06
C ARG A 151 0.79 8.00 11.54
N VAL A 152 1.06 6.72 11.54
CA VAL A 152 0.07 5.67 11.38
C VAL A 152 -0.74 5.52 12.66
N VAL A 153 -2.05 5.42 12.50
CA VAL A 153 -3.05 5.35 13.56
C VAL A 153 -4.07 4.27 13.27
N LEU A 154 -4.78 3.87 14.32
CA LEU A 154 -6.00 3.09 14.19
C LEU A 154 -7.16 4.04 13.86
N LEU A 155 -7.88 3.75 12.78
CA LEU A 155 -9.00 4.56 12.27
C LEU A 155 -10.36 4.01 12.73
N ALA A 156 -10.46 2.70 12.94
CA ALA A 156 -11.66 2.03 13.45
C ALA A 156 -11.28 0.98 14.50
N GLY A 157 -12.12 0.82 15.53
CA GLY A 157 -11.97 -0.25 16.51
C GLY A 157 -12.37 -1.61 15.91
N PRO A 158 -11.86 -2.74 16.45
CA PRO A 158 -12.20 -4.06 15.95
C PRO A 158 -13.70 -4.31 16.09
N GLN A 159 -14.39 -4.57 14.97
CA GLN A 159 -15.79 -4.96 15.00
C GLN A 159 -15.87 -6.43 15.39
N LEU A 160 -16.18 -6.71 16.66
CA LEU A 160 -16.55 -8.05 17.11
C LEU A 160 -17.82 -8.44 16.35
N ARG A 161 -17.71 -9.39 15.40
CA ARG A 161 -18.88 -10.10 14.85
C ARG A 161 -19.36 -11.16 15.84
#